data_AF-D3AU28-F1
#
_entry.id   AF-D3AU28-F1
#
_cell.length_a   1.000
_cell.length_b   1.000
_cell.length_c   1.000
_cell.angle_alpha   90.00
_cell.angle_beta   90.00
_cell.angle_gamma   90.00
#
_symmetry.space_group_name_H-M   'P 1'
#
loop_
_entity.id
_entity.type
_entity.pdbx_description
1 polymer ?
#
loop_
_entity_poly.entity_id
_entity_poly.type
_entity_poly.pdbx_seq_one_letter_code
_entity_poly.pdbx_strand_id
1 'polypeptide(L)'
;MAGRTTGLFEGGGIMKLYEIYFSPTGGTKKVTEIIGSAWTCEKERIDLMNPRLEPAGYSFTASDICIVAVPSFGGRVPETALERLKKMNGGGAKTVLAAVYGNREFEDTLIELKDALLEAGFCCMAAAAAVAEHSIIHKFGVGRPDEEDRRELKAFAERIKIHLEENGSGEVSVPGDHPYREYKGVPMKPKADRDCIRCGKCA
;
A
#
# COMPACT_ATOMS: atom_id res chain seq x y z
N MET A 1 43.18 28.56 21.68
CA MET A 1 41.83 28.98 21.24
C MET A 1 41.35 27.91 20.27
N ALA A 2 40.77 26.81 20.75
CA ALA A 2 39.34 26.66 21.03
C ALA A 2 38.45 26.91 19.80
N GLY A 3 38.32 25.87 18.96
CA GLY A 3 37.07 25.31 18.45
C GLY A 3 36.08 26.19 17.68
N ARG A 4 35.72 25.72 16.48
CA ARG A 4 34.36 25.21 16.23
C ARG A 4 34.30 24.54 14.85
N THR A 5 34.32 23.22 14.88
CA THR A 5 33.79 22.34 13.84
C THR A 5 32.32 22.67 13.70
N THR A 6 31.91 23.31 12.60
CA THR A 6 30.49 23.46 12.27
C THR A 6 29.98 22.09 11.82
N GLY A 7 29.09 21.54 12.65
CA GLY A 7 28.47 20.25 12.47
C GLY A 7 27.87 20.10 11.09
N LEU A 8 28.16 18.95 10.49
CA LEU A 8 27.32 18.35 9.47
C LEU A 8 25.91 18.25 10.04
N PHE A 9 24.93 18.81 9.33
CA PHE A 9 23.54 18.46 9.54
C PHE A 9 23.40 16.95 9.31
N GLU A 10 23.35 16.18 10.38
CA GLU A 10 22.82 14.82 10.35
C GLU A 10 21.31 14.96 10.08
N GLY A 11 20.94 14.98 8.81
CA GLY A 11 19.55 14.79 8.41
C GLY A 11 19.06 13.48 9.01
N GLY A 12 17.95 13.52 9.75
CA GLY A 12 17.32 12.34 10.35
C GLY A 12 17.06 11.30 9.25
N GLY A 13 17.92 10.29 9.19
CA GLY A 13 17.93 9.31 8.11
C GLY A 13 16.68 8.45 8.16
N ILE A 14 15.96 8.40 7.04
CA ILE A 14 14.96 7.36 6.77
C ILE A 14 15.67 6.01 6.91
N MET A 15 15.31 5.20 7.90
CA MET A 15 16.04 3.95 8.14
C MET A 15 15.64 2.85 7.16
N LYS A 16 14.39 2.83 6.68
CA LYS A 16 13.96 1.91 5.61
C LYS A 16 12.66 2.34 4.94
N LEU A 17 12.50 2.00 3.65
CA LEU A 17 11.22 2.07 2.95
C LEU A 17 10.62 0.67 2.86
N TYR A 18 9.35 0.52 3.22
CA TYR A 18 8.60 -0.73 3.09
C TYR A 18 7.55 -0.60 1.99
N GLU A 19 7.60 -1.50 1.01
CA GLU A 19 6.61 -1.66 -0.05
C GLU A 19 5.70 -2.85 0.32
N ILE A 20 4.58 -2.56 0.99
CA ILE A 20 3.61 -3.54 1.48
C ILE A 20 2.45 -3.61 0.50
N TYR A 21 2.20 -4.77 -0.09
CA TYR A 21 1.16 -4.88 -1.12
C TYR A 21 0.40 -6.20 -1.10
N PHE A 22 -0.88 -6.13 -1.47
CA PHE A 22 -1.68 -7.30 -1.89
C PHE A 22 -1.90 -7.19 -3.39
N SER A 23 -1.46 -8.14 -4.23
CA SER A 23 -1.44 -7.90 -5.69
C SER A 23 -1.67 -9.15 -6.55
N PRO A 24 -2.93 -9.64 -6.65
CA PRO A 24 -3.23 -10.90 -7.33
C PRO A 24 -2.85 -10.96 -8.81
N THR A 25 -2.92 -9.82 -9.50
CA THR A 25 -2.60 -9.70 -10.94
C THR A 25 -1.34 -8.87 -11.21
N GLY A 26 -0.59 -8.50 -10.16
CA GLY A 26 0.63 -7.69 -10.29
C GLY A 26 0.42 -6.18 -10.48
N GLY A 27 -0.80 -5.71 -10.79
CA GLY A 27 -1.09 -4.28 -10.97
C GLY A 27 -0.78 -3.44 -9.74
N THR A 28 -1.26 -3.88 -8.57
CA THR A 28 -1.04 -3.19 -7.29
C THR A 28 0.45 -3.14 -6.93
N LYS A 29 1.19 -4.23 -7.15
CA LYS A 29 2.63 -4.27 -6.96
C LYS A 29 3.34 -3.22 -7.82
N LYS A 30 3.00 -3.11 -9.11
CA LYS A 30 3.57 -2.09 -10.02
C LYS A 30 3.31 -0.67 -9.51
N VAL A 31 2.08 -0.37 -9.09
CA VAL A 31 1.75 0.95 -8.51
C VAL A 31 2.60 1.23 -7.27
N THR A 32 2.74 0.24 -6.38
CA THR A 32 3.57 0.34 -5.18
C THR A 32 5.03 0.68 -5.52
N GLU A 33 5.62 -0.03 -6.48
CA GLU A 33 6.99 0.18 -6.94
C GLU A 33 7.17 1.55 -7.62
N ILE A 34 6.16 2.04 -8.36
CA ILE A 34 6.20 3.37 -8.99
C ILE A 34 6.19 4.45 -7.90
N ILE A 35 5.31 4.36 -6.91
CA ILE A 35 5.28 5.31 -5.79
C ILE A 35 6.60 5.24 -5.03
N GLY A 36 7.07 4.03 -4.71
CA GLY A 36 8.33 3.82 -4.01
C GLY A 36 9.55 4.33 -4.77
N SER A 37 9.47 4.53 -6.09
CA SER A 37 10.59 5.01 -6.91
C SER A 37 11.08 6.42 -6.57
N ALA A 38 10.27 7.25 -5.89
CA ALA A 38 10.68 8.59 -5.44
C ALA A 38 11.80 8.56 -4.37
N TRP A 39 11.97 7.42 -3.69
CA TRP A 39 13.02 7.21 -2.70
C TRP A 39 14.15 6.34 -3.27
N THR A 40 15.39 6.75 -3.03
CA THR A 40 16.62 6.07 -3.45
C THR A 40 17.30 5.32 -2.28
N CYS A 41 16.53 4.89 -1.29
CA CYS A 41 17.01 4.15 -0.11
C CYS A 41 16.77 2.64 -0.24
N GLU A 42 17.22 1.86 0.75
CA GLU A 42 16.91 0.44 0.85
C GLU A 42 15.39 0.23 0.95
N LYS A 43 14.87 -0.71 0.15
CA LYS A 43 13.45 -1.04 0.09
C LYS A 43 13.24 -2.50 0.48
N GLU A 44 12.34 -2.73 1.42
CA GLU A 44 11.87 -4.07 1.75
C GLU A 44 10.47 -4.28 1.20
N ARG A 45 10.24 -5.41 0.53
CA ARG A 45 8.96 -5.74 -0.10
C ARG A 45 8.23 -6.79 0.71
N ILE A 46 7.00 -6.47 1.10
CA ILE A 46 6.15 -7.34 1.90
C ILE A 46 4.91 -7.71 1.07
N ASP A 47 4.91 -8.93 0.55
CA ASP A 47 3.77 -9.48 -0.20
C ASP A 47 2.73 -10.06 0.76
N LEU A 48 1.62 -9.35 0.92
CA LEU A 48 0.47 -9.75 1.74
C LEU A 48 -0.27 -10.97 1.19
N MET A 49 0.07 -11.49 0.01
CA MET A 49 -0.45 -12.77 -0.48
C MET A 49 0.44 -13.96 -0.11
N ASN A 50 1.68 -13.72 0.33
CA ASN A 50 2.61 -14.81 0.63
C ASN A 50 2.10 -15.63 1.83
N PRO A 51 1.73 -16.92 1.66
CA PRO A 51 1.18 -17.73 2.74
C PRO A 51 2.18 -18.03 3.87
N ARG A 52 3.48 -17.79 3.64
CA ARG A 52 4.54 -17.93 4.66
C ARG A 52 4.89 -16.61 5.34
N LEU A 53 4.15 -15.54 5.06
CA LEU A 53 4.32 -14.26 5.74
C LEU A 53 3.91 -14.44 7.21
N GLU A 54 4.74 -13.96 8.12
CA GLU A 54 4.44 -13.87 9.56
C GLU A 54 4.24 -12.38 9.92
N PRO A 55 3.02 -11.83 9.82
CA PRO A 55 2.81 -10.39 9.94
C PRO A 55 3.18 -9.84 11.32
N ALA A 56 2.99 -10.63 12.37
CA ALA A 56 3.36 -10.27 13.74
C ALA A 56 4.87 -10.13 13.96
N GLY A 57 5.70 -10.61 13.02
CA GLY A 57 7.14 -10.39 13.04
C GLY A 57 7.57 -9.00 12.57
N TYR A 58 6.65 -8.21 12.00
CA TYR A 58 6.93 -6.86 11.51
C TYR A 58 6.58 -5.81 12.56
N SER A 59 7.62 -5.12 13.03
CA SER A 59 7.50 -3.96 13.92
C SER A 59 8.25 -2.79 13.29
N PHE A 60 7.51 -1.73 12.99
CA PHE A 60 8.02 -0.51 12.37
C PHE A 60 8.27 0.57 13.43
N THR A 61 8.79 1.70 12.99
CA THR A 61 9.12 2.88 13.81
C THR A 61 8.74 4.17 13.10
N ALA A 62 8.65 5.29 13.83
CA ALA A 62 8.35 6.60 13.24
C ALA A 62 9.39 7.11 12.24
N SER A 63 10.59 6.51 12.18
CA SER A 63 11.61 6.78 11.16
C SER A 63 11.41 6.00 9.86
N ASP A 64 10.54 5.00 9.86
CA ASP A 64 10.26 4.19 8.68
C ASP A 64 9.19 4.84 7.80
N ILE A 65 9.29 4.58 6.50
CA ILE A 65 8.25 4.93 5.52
C ILE A 65 7.61 3.64 5.03
N CYS A 66 6.28 3.57 5.06
CA CYS A 66 5.51 2.45 4.53
C CYS A 66 4.64 2.91 3.36
N ILE A 67 4.71 2.21 2.25
CA ILE A 67 3.74 2.32 1.15
C ILE A 67 2.87 1.07 1.24
N VAL A 68 1.59 1.25 1.55
CA VAL A 68 0.63 0.14 1.71
C VAL A 68 -0.40 0.21 0.60
N ALA A 69 -0.35 -0.78 -0.30
CA ALA A 69 -1.18 -0.81 -1.51
C ALA A 69 -2.07 -2.05 -1.58
N VAL A 70 -3.36 -1.84 -1.89
CA VAL A 70 -4.35 -2.92 -2.02
C VAL A 70 -5.22 -2.69 -3.26
N PRO A 71 -5.71 -3.75 -3.93
CA PRO A 71 -6.72 -3.61 -4.96
C PRO A 71 -8.08 -3.30 -4.31
N SER A 72 -8.94 -2.55 -5.00
CA SER A 72 -10.33 -2.40 -4.58
C SER A 72 -11.18 -3.58 -5.06
N PHE A 73 -11.75 -4.33 -4.11
CA PHE A 73 -12.64 -5.45 -4.36
C PHE A 73 -14.08 -5.09 -3.99
N GLY A 74 -14.86 -4.66 -4.98
CA GLY A 74 -16.25 -4.23 -4.76
C GLY A 74 -16.35 -3.05 -3.78
N GLY A 75 -15.38 -2.13 -3.83
CA GLY A 75 -15.32 -0.97 -2.95
C GLY A 75 -14.68 -1.25 -1.58
N ARG A 76 -14.11 -2.43 -1.37
CA ARG A 76 -13.53 -2.87 -0.10
C ARG A 76 -12.09 -3.36 -0.23
N VAL A 77 -11.36 -3.32 0.88
CA VAL A 77 -10.04 -3.93 0.99
C VAL A 77 -10.19 -5.47 1.02
N PRO A 78 -9.30 -6.24 0.37
CA PRO A 78 -9.29 -7.69 0.50
C PRO A 78 -9.17 -8.10 1.97
N GLU A 79 -10.08 -8.94 2.45
CA GLU A 79 -10.14 -9.34 3.87
C GLU A 79 -8.82 -9.91 4.39
N THR A 80 -8.16 -10.77 3.60
CA THR A 80 -6.84 -11.31 3.92
C THR A 80 -5.77 -10.23 4.09
N ALA A 81 -5.85 -9.11 3.35
CA ALA A 81 -4.93 -7.99 3.51
C ALA A 81 -5.20 -7.27 4.85
N LEU A 82 -6.47 -7.02 5.19
CA LEU A 82 -6.85 -6.41 6.47
C LEU A 82 -6.38 -7.24 7.67
N GLU A 83 -6.66 -8.55 7.66
CA GLU A 83 -6.26 -9.45 8.74
C GLU A 83 -4.75 -9.48 8.97
N ARG A 84 -3.96 -9.40 7.90
CA ARG A 84 -2.50 -9.39 7.97
C ARG A 84 -1.95 -8.05 8.43
N LEU A 85 -2.48 -6.95 7.90
CA LEU A 85 -2.07 -5.59 8.30
C LEU A 85 -2.34 -5.32 9.78
N LYS A 86 -3.51 -5.72 10.29
CA LYS A 86 -3.89 -5.58 11.71
C LYS A 86 -2.98 -6.33 12.68
N LYS A 87 -2.23 -7.32 12.20
CA LYS A 87 -1.28 -8.10 13.01
C LYS A 87 0.13 -7.51 13.03
N MET A 88 0.42 -6.53 12.18
CA MET A 88 1.70 -5.82 12.19
C MET A 88 1.69 -4.74 13.28
N ASN A 89 2.87 -4.36 13.78
CA ASN A 89 3.01 -3.22 14.69
C ASN A 89 3.54 -1.99 13.92
N GLY A 90 2.64 -1.04 13.62
CA GLY A 90 2.94 0.14 12.83
C GLY A 90 3.92 1.13 13.46
N GLY A 91 4.04 1.16 14.78
CA GLY A 91 5.06 1.92 15.52
C GLY A 91 5.21 3.40 15.13
N GLY A 92 4.15 4.03 14.61
CA GLY A 92 4.15 5.42 14.14
C GLY A 92 4.75 5.64 12.75
N ALA A 93 5.04 4.59 11.98
CA ALA A 93 5.65 4.71 10.66
C ALA A 93 4.84 5.60 9.71
N LYS A 94 5.54 6.47 8.98
CA LYS A 94 4.93 7.40 8.02
C LYS A 94 4.40 6.61 6.84
N THR A 95 3.10 6.66 6.61
CA THR A 95 2.43 5.71 5.74
C THR A 95 1.69 6.38 4.59
N VAL A 96 1.93 5.87 3.40
CA VAL A 96 1.26 6.23 2.14
C VAL A 96 0.31 5.10 1.77
N LEU A 97 -0.98 5.41 1.70
CA LEU A 97 -2.04 4.50 1.30
C LEU A 97 -2.16 4.46 -0.23
N ALA A 98 -2.40 3.30 -0.82
CA ALA A 98 -2.74 3.20 -2.24
C ALA A 98 -3.89 2.23 -2.49
N ALA A 99 -5.00 2.74 -3.06
CA ALA A 99 -6.08 1.91 -3.58
C ALA A 99 -5.92 1.78 -5.10
N VAL A 100 -5.85 0.54 -5.58
CA VAL A 100 -5.68 0.24 -7.01
C VAL A 100 -6.96 -0.35 -7.56
N TYR A 101 -7.53 0.27 -8.58
CA TYR A 101 -8.83 -0.12 -9.10
C TYR A 101 -8.82 -0.20 -10.63
N GLY A 102 -9.71 -1.02 -11.18
CA GLY A 102 -9.87 -1.15 -12.62
C GLY A 102 -11.02 -0.29 -13.13
N ASN A 103 -12.19 -0.91 -13.29
CA ASN A 103 -13.35 -0.31 -13.95
C ASN A 103 -14.33 0.40 -13.01
N ARG A 104 -14.32 0.04 -11.72
CA ARG A 104 -15.21 0.60 -10.70
C ARG A 104 -14.40 1.46 -9.77
N GLU A 105 -15.00 2.56 -9.32
CA GLU A 105 -14.43 3.45 -8.33
C GLU A 105 -14.00 2.67 -7.09
N PHE A 106 -12.95 3.16 -6.42
CA PHE A 106 -12.38 2.53 -5.24
C PHE A 106 -13.30 2.65 -4.00
N GLU A 107 -14.35 3.47 -4.06
CA GLU A 107 -15.40 3.61 -3.03
C GLU A 107 -14.78 3.68 -1.61
N ASP A 108 -15.12 2.76 -0.71
CA ASP A 108 -14.69 2.78 0.69
C ASP A 108 -13.28 2.18 0.92
N THR A 109 -12.59 1.76 -0.13
CA THR A 109 -11.32 1.01 0.01
C THR A 109 -10.25 1.83 0.72
N LEU A 110 -10.17 3.14 0.45
CA LEU A 110 -9.17 4.01 1.09
C LEU A 110 -9.48 4.27 2.56
N ILE A 111 -10.75 4.54 2.90
CA ILE A 111 -11.14 4.79 4.29
C ILE A 111 -11.00 3.53 5.14
N GLU A 112 -11.39 2.37 4.61
CA GLU A 112 -11.24 1.08 5.30
C GLU A 112 -9.76 0.72 5.50
N LEU A 113 -8.91 0.94 4.49
CA LEU A 113 -7.47 0.69 4.62
C LEU A 113 -6.84 1.63 5.66
N LYS A 114 -7.21 2.91 5.63
CA LYS A 114 -6.74 3.91 6.59
C LYS A 114 -7.08 3.49 8.01
N ASP A 115 -8.33 3.12 8.27
CA ASP A 115 -8.79 2.74 9.61
C ASP A 115 -8.05 1.50 10.13
N ALA A 116 -7.82 0.50 9.28
CA ALA A 116 -7.06 -0.69 9.64
C ALA A 116 -5.58 -0.38 9.97
N LEU A 117 -4.96 0.55 9.25
CA LEU A 117 -3.58 0.97 9.51
C LEU A 117 -3.46 1.86 10.75
N LEU A 118 -4.43 2.74 10.99
CA LEU A 118 -4.49 3.52 12.24
C LEU A 118 -4.66 2.60 13.46
N GLU A 119 -5.55 1.59 13.36
CA GLU A 119 -5.73 0.56 14.40
C GLU A 119 -4.43 -0.21 14.68
N ALA A 120 -3.64 -0.50 13.64
CA ALA A 120 -2.33 -1.15 13.75
C ALA A 120 -1.19 -0.20 14.18
N GLY A 121 -1.45 1.08 14.42
CA GLY A 121 -0.48 2.05 14.93
C GLY A 121 0.40 2.72 13.87
N PHE A 122 0.00 2.72 12.60
CA PHE A 122 0.66 3.49 11.54
C PHE A 122 0.23 4.95 11.54
N CYS A 123 1.06 5.84 10.99
CA CYS A 123 0.75 7.25 10.78
C CYS A 123 0.39 7.50 9.31
N CYS A 124 -0.90 7.55 8.97
CA CYS A 124 -1.37 7.70 7.58
C CYS A 124 -1.26 9.14 7.08
N MET A 125 -0.23 9.45 6.29
CA MET A 125 0.12 10.83 5.91
C MET A 125 -0.28 11.20 4.48
N ALA A 126 -0.42 10.24 3.59
CA ALA A 126 -0.82 10.49 2.20
C ALA A 126 -1.61 9.32 1.63
N ALA A 127 -2.37 9.56 0.57
CA ALA A 127 -3.16 8.54 -0.11
C ALA A 127 -3.12 8.74 -1.63
N ALA A 128 -3.11 7.63 -2.35
CA ALA A 128 -3.18 7.57 -3.80
C ALA A 128 -4.34 6.65 -4.24
N ALA A 129 -5.08 7.06 -5.25
CA ALA A 129 -5.97 6.20 -6.01
C ALA A 129 -5.37 6.02 -7.40
N ALA A 130 -5.13 4.79 -7.82
CA ALA A 130 -4.45 4.49 -9.09
C ALA A 130 -5.24 3.49 -9.93
N VAL A 131 -5.34 3.77 -11.23
CA VAL A 131 -6.00 2.86 -12.19
C VAL A 131 -5.01 1.78 -12.64
N ALA A 132 -5.41 0.51 -12.59
CA ALA A 132 -4.67 -0.61 -13.16
C ALA A 132 -5.61 -1.63 -13.83
N GLU A 133 -5.08 -2.51 -14.66
CA GLU A 133 -5.88 -3.53 -15.36
C GLU A 133 -6.76 -4.36 -14.41
N HIS A 134 -8.04 -4.51 -14.77
CA HIS A 134 -9.05 -5.18 -13.94
C HIS A 134 -8.82 -6.70 -13.84
N SER A 135 -8.80 -7.23 -12.61
CA SER A 135 -8.37 -8.61 -12.33
C SER A 135 -9.28 -9.73 -12.82
N ILE A 136 -10.56 -9.44 -13.09
CA ILE A 136 -11.57 -10.45 -13.51
C ILE A 136 -11.96 -10.30 -14.99
N ILE A 137 -11.82 -9.10 -15.55
CA ILE A 137 -12.25 -8.79 -16.92
C ILE A 137 -11.13 -8.01 -17.58
N HIS A 138 -10.29 -8.71 -18.35
CA HIS A 138 -9.16 -8.18 -19.14
C HIS A 138 -9.58 -7.24 -20.28
N LYS A 139 -10.75 -6.59 -20.20
CA LYS A 139 -11.21 -5.55 -21.14
C LYS A 139 -11.14 -4.15 -20.53
N PHE A 140 -10.99 -4.04 -19.21
CA PHE A 140 -10.99 -2.76 -18.51
C PHE A 140 -9.61 -2.46 -17.91
N GLY A 141 -9.08 -1.27 -18.20
CA GLY A 141 -7.73 -0.86 -17.78
C GLY A 141 -6.61 -1.65 -18.47
N VAL A 142 -6.88 -2.23 -19.65
CA VAL A 142 -5.90 -3.07 -20.38
C VAL A 142 -4.60 -2.31 -20.59
N GLY A 143 -3.49 -2.90 -20.16
CA GLY A 143 -2.16 -2.30 -20.28
C GLY A 143 -1.84 -1.18 -19.28
N ARG A 144 -2.76 -0.85 -18.36
CA ARG A 144 -2.57 0.16 -17.31
C ARG A 144 -1.92 -0.48 -16.04
N PRO A 145 -0.98 0.18 -15.34
CA PRO A 145 -0.49 1.53 -15.61
C PRO A 145 0.39 1.60 -16.86
N ASP A 146 0.01 2.47 -17.79
CA ASP A 146 0.72 2.80 -19.03
C ASP A 146 1.78 3.90 -18.76
N GLU A 147 2.40 4.45 -19.80
CA GLU A 147 3.46 5.43 -19.60
C GLU A 147 2.95 6.78 -19.06
N GLU A 148 1.72 7.16 -19.38
CA GLU A 148 1.10 8.37 -18.85
C GLU A 148 0.75 8.19 -17.36
N ASP A 149 0.15 7.05 -16.99
CA ASP A 149 -0.09 6.70 -15.58
C ASP A 149 1.20 6.75 -14.77
N ARG A 150 2.28 6.16 -15.30
CA ARG A 150 3.58 6.13 -14.64
C ARG A 150 4.10 7.53 -14.42
N ARG A 151 3.99 8.41 -15.41
CA ARG A 151 4.44 9.80 -15.30
C ARG A 151 3.67 10.55 -14.22
N GLU A 152 2.34 10.43 -14.20
CA GLU A 152 1.50 11.08 -13.19
C GLU A 152 1.76 10.54 -11.79
N LEU A 153 1.83 9.21 -11.63
CA LEU A 153 2.13 8.55 -10.37
C LEU A 153 3.52 8.93 -9.84
N LYS A 154 4.55 9.01 -10.70
CA LYS A 154 5.89 9.48 -10.31
C LYS A 154 5.85 10.94 -9.83
N ALA A 155 5.19 11.81 -10.60
CA ALA A 155 5.07 13.22 -10.22
C ALA A 155 4.30 13.38 -8.89
N PHE A 156 3.30 12.54 -8.64
CA PHE A 156 2.59 12.52 -7.35
C PHE A 156 3.45 11.95 -6.22
N ALA A 157 4.22 10.90 -6.48
CA ALA A 157 5.14 10.30 -5.51
C ALA A 157 6.20 11.31 -5.03
N GLU A 158 6.74 12.15 -5.92
CA GLU A 158 7.66 13.22 -5.52
C GLU A 158 6.98 14.25 -4.60
N ARG A 159 5.72 14.61 -4.86
CA ARG A 159 4.95 15.50 -3.95
C ARG A 159 4.72 14.85 -2.59
N ILE A 160 4.40 13.57 -2.57
CA ILE A 160 4.24 12.80 -1.33
C ILE A 160 5.56 12.79 -0.55
N LYS A 161 6.69 12.52 -1.21
CA LYS A 161 8.00 12.53 -0.57
C LYS A 161 8.31 13.86 0.11
N ILE A 162 8.14 14.97 -0.62
CA ILE A 162 8.31 16.32 -0.06
C ILE A 162 7.39 16.53 1.15
N HIS A 163 6.11 16.15 1.04
CA HIS A 163 5.16 16.25 2.14
C HIS A 163 5.61 15.46 3.38
N LEU A 164 6.11 14.24 3.22
CA LEU A 164 6.60 13.39 4.31
C LEU A 164 7.90 13.91 4.94
N GLU A 165 8.74 14.59 4.18
CA GLU A 165 9.99 15.21 4.66
C GLU A 165 9.71 16.50 5.44
N GLU A 166 8.76 17.32 4.99
CA GLU A 166 8.39 18.59 5.61
C GLU A 166 7.47 18.43 6.83
N ASN A 167 6.66 17.37 6.87
CA ASN A 167 5.68 17.15 7.93
C ASN A 167 6.11 15.97 8.81
N GLY A 168 6.13 16.22 10.13
CA GLY A 168 6.49 15.20 11.12
C GLY A 168 5.33 14.29 11.54
N SER A 169 4.11 14.79 11.41
CA SER A 169 2.88 14.13 11.88
C SER A 169 1.67 14.70 11.16
N GLY A 170 0.65 13.89 10.95
CA GLY A 170 -0.61 14.31 10.35
C GLY A 170 -1.41 13.13 9.87
N GLU A 171 -2.70 13.35 9.63
CA GLU A 171 -3.61 12.33 9.12
C GLU A 171 -4.22 12.80 7.80
N VAL A 172 -4.04 12.00 6.74
CA VAL A 172 -4.63 12.29 5.44
C VAL A 172 -6.15 12.10 5.48
N SER A 173 -6.89 13.05 4.93
CA SER A 173 -8.31 12.87 4.65
C SER A 173 -8.48 12.06 3.37
N VAL A 174 -9.30 11.01 3.42
CA VAL A 174 -9.59 10.16 2.26
C VAL A 174 -11.11 10.06 2.06
N PRO A 175 -11.59 9.93 0.81
CA PRO A 175 -12.98 9.63 0.52
C PRO A 175 -13.40 8.23 1.01
N GLY A 176 -14.71 8.06 1.23
CA GLY A 176 -15.37 6.82 1.65
C GLY A 176 -16.38 7.06 2.77
N ASP A 177 -17.22 6.08 3.05
CA ASP A 177 -18.32 6.16 4.01
C ASP A 177 -18.17 5.19 5.20
N HIS A 178 -18.80 5.55 6.32
CA HIS A 178 -19.05 4.65 7.46
C HIS A 178 -20.56 4.53 7.71
N PRO A 179 -21.13 3.31 7.89
CA PRO A 179 -20.48 2.01 7.77
C PRO A 179 -20.07 1.68 6.33
N TYR A 180 -18.99 0.93 6.17
CA TYR A 180 -18.50 0.53 4.84
C TYR A 180 -19.53 -0.29 4.08
N ARG A 181 -19.50 -0.19 2.76
CA ARG A 181 -20.36 -0.92 1.84
C ARG A 181 -20.28 -2.43 2.06
N GLU A 182 -21.42 -3.12 2.04
CA GLU A 182 -21.42 -4.58 2.08
C GLU A 182 -20.75 -5.18 0.84
N TYR A 183 -19.74 -6.03 1.06
CA TYR A 183 -19.12 -6.82 0.01
C TYR A 183 -19.32 -8.31 0.28
N LYS A 184 -20.06 -8.99 -0.59
CA LYS A 184 -20.40 -10.42 -0.47
C LYS A 184 -19.40 -11.36 -1.15
N GLY A 185 -18.23 -10.83 -1.51
CA GLY A 185 -17.20 -11.55 -2.26
C GLY A 185 -17.55 -11.71 -3.74
N VAL A 186 -16.60 -12.26 -4.50
CA VAL A 186 -16.86 -12.69 -5.88
C VAL A 186 -17.69 -13.98 -5.87
N PRO A 187 -18.74 -14.10 -6.71
CA PRO A 187 -19.57 -15.30 -6.77
C PRO A 187 -18.82 -16.51 -7.33
N MET A 188 -17.64 -16.31 -7.92
CA MET A 188 -16.84 -17.33 -8.57
C MET A 188 -15.61 -17.67 -7.69
N LYS A 189 -15.73 -18.73 -6.90
CA LYS A 189 -14.64 -19.25 -6.05
C LYS A 189 -14.01 -20.48 -6.73
N PRO A 190 -12.68 -20.52 -6.95
CA PRO A 190 -12.02 -21.72 -7.46
C PRO A 190 -12.28 -22.90 -6.51
N LYS A 191 -12.73 -24.04 -7.05
CA LYS A 191 -12.81 -25.30 -6.30
C LYS A 191 -11.60 -26.14 -6.65
N ALA A 192 -10.81 -26.50 -5.64
CA ALA A 192 -9.75 -27.48 -5.84
C ALA A 192 -10.37 -28.84 -6.18
N ASP A 193 -9.92 -29.44 -7.26
CA ASP A 193 -10.22 -30.82 -7.62
C ASP A 193 -8.93 -31.66 -7.62
N ARG A 194 -8.99 -32.84 -8.24
CA ARG A 194 -7.86 -33.77 -8.35
C ARG A 194 -6.67 -33.21 -9.13
N ASP A 195 -6.87 -32.20 -9.97
CA ASP A 195 -5.83 -31.58 -10.80
C ASP A 195 -5.19 -30.37 -10.09
N CYS A 196 -5.56 -30.12 -8.83
CA CYS A 196 -4.97 -29.06 -8.01
C CYS A 196 -3.49 -29.32 -7.73
N ILE A 197 -2.63 -28.42 -8.21
CA ILE A 197 -1.18 -28.42 -7.95
C ILE A 197 -0.79 -27.91 -6.54
N ARG A 198 -1.79 -27.67 -5.66
CA ARG A 198 -1.59 -27.20 -4.28
C ARG A 198 -0.69 -25.97 -4.16
N CYS A 199 -0.79 -25.05 -5.12
CA CYS A 199 0.05 -23.85 -5.17
C CYS A 199 -0.32 -22.78 -4.13
N GLY A 200 -1.48 -22.91 -3.46
CA GLY A 200 -1.93 -21.99 -2.42
C GLY A 200 -2.40 -20.61 -2.89
N LYS A 201 -2.46 -20.35 -4.21
CA LYS A 201 -2.85 -19.04 -4.75
C LYS A 201 -4.34 -18.71 -4.65
N CYS A 202 -5.18 -19.74 -4.54
CA CYS A 202 -6.64 -19.61 -4.46
C CYS A 202 -7.20 -19.83 -3.04
N ALA A 203 -6.33 -19.97 -2.04
CA ALA A 203 -6.67 -20.16 -0.64
C ALA A 203 -7.03 -18.84 0.04
#